data_AF-A0A183HJA9-F1
#
_entry.id   AF-A0A183HJA9-F1
#
_cell.length_a   1.000
_cell.length_b   1.000
_cell.length_c   1.000
_cell.angle_alpha   90.00
_cell.angle_beta   90.00
_cell.angle_gamma   90.00
#
_symmetry.space_group_name_H-M   'P 1'
#
loop_
_entity.id
_entity.type
_entity.pdbx_description
1 polymer ?
#
loop_
_entity_poly.entity_id
_entity_poly.type
_entity_poly.pdbx_seq_one_letter_code
_entity_poly.pdbx_strand_id
1 'polypeptide(L)'
;YIVTYDGYYKTDIRYSILKKTAKITINIEPRPILLSDFDVVEVSACNSTIFVESLQRSIHIRRVTSNNRFTAASPKKQLLTRRRHSGGTEIRHVTKLLDIDKLWNMGYRGQGVKVAVFDTGLGEHHPHFRQIVERTDWTNEQTADDGLGHGTFVAGLIASSDQKCDGFAPAASIYVYKVFTKKQVSFF
;
A
#
# COMPACT_ATOMS: atom_id res chain seq x y z
N TYR A 1 5.77 -18.27 -1.35
CA TYR A 1 5.61 -18.17 -2.82
C TYR A 1 4.34 -17.42 -3.12
N ILE A 2 4.36 -16.53 -4.11
CA ILE A 2 3.15 -15.98 -4.72
C ILE A 2 2.76 -16.90 -5.87
N VAL A 3 1.55 -17.44 -5.82
CA VAL A 3 0.96 -18.24 -6.89
C VAL A 3 -0.09 -17.37 -7.56
N THR A 4 0.06 -17.09 -8.85
CA THR A 4 -0.95 -16.40 -9.63
C THR A 4 -1.69 -17.38 -10.53
N TYR A 5 -3.00 -17.17 -10.67
CA TYR A 5 -3.89 -18.02 -11.44
C TYR A 5 -4.17 -17.42 -12.81
N ASP A 6 -4.56 -18.27 -13.76
CA ASP A 6 -5.04 -17.81 -15.06
C ASP A 6 -6.53 -17.44 -14.96
N GLY A 7 -6.82 -16.34 -14.26
CA GLY A 7 -8.16 -15.82 -14.01
C GLY A 7 -8.45 -15.50 -12.55
N TYR A 8 -9.64 -14.94 -12.30
CA TYR A 8 -10.12 -14.60 -10.97
C TYR A 8 -10.99 -15.73 -10.41
N TYR A 9 -10.59 -16.29 -9.28
CA TYR A 9 -11.26 -17.42 -8.65
C TYR A 9 -11.61 -17.08 -7.19
N LYS A 10 -12.73 -17.66 -6.72
CA LYS A 10 -13.09 -17.61 -5.30
C LYS A 10 -12.11 -18.46 -4.48
N THR A 11 -11.98 -18.15 -3.18
CA THR A 11 -11.02 -18.78 -2.26
C THR A 11 -11.11 -20.31 -2.23
N ASP A 12 -12.32 -20.86 -2.24
CA ASP A 12 -12.58 -22.30 -2.27
C ASP A 12 -12.02 -22.99 -3.53
N ILE A 13 -12.23 -22.36 -4.69
CA ILE A 13 -11.72 -22.88 -5.97
C ILE A 13 -10.19 -22.81 -5.99
N ARG A 14 -9.60 -21.69 -5.58
CA ARG A 14 -8.14 -21.53 -5.48
C ARG A 14 -7.50 -22.58 -4.59
N TYR A 15 -8.08 -22.81 -3.41
CA TYR A 15 -7.62 -23.84 -2.48
C TYR A 15 -7.72 -25.24 -3.08
N SER A 16 -8.79 -25.55 -3.81
CA SER A 16 -8.95 -26.81 -4.52
C SER A 16 -7.86 -27.02 -5.58
N ILE A 17 -7.58 -25.99 -6.39
CA ILE A 17 -6.52 -26.00 -7.40
C ILE A 17 -5.16 -26.28 -6.75
N LEU A 18 -4.81 -25.52 -5.70
CA LEU A 18 -3.54 -25.67 -5.00
C LEU A 18 -3.37 -27.05 -4.38
N LYS A 19 -4.37 -27.53 -3.63
CA LYS A 19 -4.30 -28.86 -2.99
C LYS A 19 -4.18 -29.99 -4.01
N LYS A 20 -4.94 -29.93 -5.10
CA LYS A 20 -4.90 -30.95 -6.16
C LYS A 20 -3.57 -30.96 -6.90
N THR A 21 -2.97 -29.78 -7.10
CA THR A 21 -1.75 -29.62 -7.90
C THR A 21 -0.49 -29.89 -7.08
N ALA A 22 -0.40 -29.35 -5.86
CA ALA A 22 0.80 -29.40 -5.04
C ALA A 22 1.14 -30.82 -4.56
N LYS A 23 0.11 -31.65 -4.25
CA LYS A 23 0.26 -33.01 -3.70
C LYS A 23 1.17 -33.11 -2.47
N ILE A 24 1.38 -32.00 -1.78
CA ILE A 24 2.17 -31.85 -0.55
C ILE A 24 1.37 -30.99 0.44
N THR A 25 1.75 -31.04 1.71
CA THR A 25 1.22 -30.11 2.72
C THR A 25 1.75 -28.70 2.44
N ILE A 26 0.82 -27.75 2.32
CA ILE A 26 1.11 -26.33 2.11
C ILE A 26 0.33 -25.51 3.13
N ASN A 27 0.90 -24.39 3.57
CA ASN A 27 0.19 -23.37 4.31
C ASN A 27 -0.19 -22.25 3.34
N ILE A 28 -1.43 -21.78 3.41
CA ILE A 28 -1.91 -20.67 2.58
C ILE A 28 -2.26 -19.53 3.51
N GLU A 29 -1.71 -18.35 3.22
CA GLU A 29 -2.02 -17.14 3.97
C GLU A 29 -3.53 -16.84 3.84
N PRO A 30 -4.26 -16.64 4.95
CA PRO A 30 -5.68 -16.32 4.89
C PRO A 30 -5.92 -15.02 4.12
N ARG A 31 -6.81 -15.05 3.14
CA ARG A 31 -7.25 -13.87 2.38
C ARG A 31 -8.76 -13.67 2.56
N PRO A 32 -9.27 -12.43 2.46
CA PRO A 32 -10.71 -12.18 2.40
C PRO A 32 -11.40 -13.04 1.34
N ILE A 33 -12.66 -13.43 1.59
CA ILE A 33 -13.46 -14.29 0.69
C ILE A 33 -13.96 -13.46 -0.50
N LEU A 34 -13.03 -13.07 -1.37
CA LEU A 34 -13.28 -12.29 -2.58
C LEU A 34 -12.63 -12.99 -3.78
N LEU A 35 -13.05 -12.58 -4.97
CA LEU A 35 -12.37 -12.96 -6.20
C LEU A 35 -10.92 -12.45 -6.16
N SER A 36 -9.97 -13.36 -6.37
CA SER A 36 -8.55 -13.07 -6.43
C SER A 36 -7.92 -13.92 -7.53
N ASP A 37 -6.88 -13.39 -8.14
CA ASP A 37 -6.02 -14.07 -9.10
C ASP A 37 -4.68 -14.49 -8.47
N PHE A 38 -4.53 -14.39 -7.15
CA PHE A 38 -3.34 -14.90 -6.46
C PHE A 38 -3.59 -15.42 -5.04
N ASP A 39 -2.63 -16.25 -4.58
CA ASP A 39 -2.44 -16.67 -3.19
C ASP A 39 -0.98 -16.56 -2.77
N VAL A 40 -0.77 -16.35 -1.47
CA VAL A 40 0.53 -16.49 -0.83
C VAL A 40 0.59 -17.85 -0.15
N VAL A 41 1.52 -18.68 -0.59
CA VAL A 41 1.69 -20.07 -0.14
C VAL A 41 3.05 -20.25 0.51
N GLU A 42 3.06 -20.74 1.74
CA GLU A 42 4.25 -21.14 2.47
C GLU A 42 4.47 -22.65 2.34
N VAL A 43 5.70 -23.03 2.00
CA VAL A 43 6.12 -24.41 1.74
C VAL A 43 7.48 -24.62 2.39
N SER A 44 7.70 -25.79 2.97
CA SER A 44 9.00 -26.16 3.54
C SER A 44 10.09 -26.14 2.45
N ALA A 45 11.30 -25.72 2.83
CA ALA A 45 12.41 -25.60 1.89
C ALA A 45 12.71 -26.92 1.15
N CYS A 46 12.59 -28.06 1.84
CA CYS A 46 12.79 -29.39 1.26
C CYS A 46 11.79 -29.74 0.15
N ASN A 47 10.60 -29.16 0.16
CA ASN A 47 9.54 -29.42 -0.82
C ASN A 47 9.41 -28.31 -1.88
N SER A 48 10.23 -27.26 -1.80
CA SER A 48 10.11 -26.06 -2.62
C SER A 48 10.20 -26.33 -4.12
N THR A 49 11.19 -27.11 -4.57
CA THR A 49 11.38 -27.46 -5.98
C THR A 49 10.19 -28.26 -6.52
N ILE A 50 9.77 -29.29 -5.79
CA ILE A 50 8.64 -30.15 -6.17
C ILE A 50 7.35 -29.33 -6.27
N PHE A 51 7.14 -28.42 -5.32
CA PHE A 51 6.00 -27.51 -5.32
C PHE A 51 5.98 -26.63 -6.57
N VAL A 52 7.08 -25.92 -6.85
CA VAL A 52 7.17 -25.01 -7.99
C VAL A 52 6.96 -25.76 -9.31
N GLU A 53 7.63 -26.89 -9.51
CA GLU A 53 7.50 -27.70 -10.72
C GLU A 53 6.08 -28.25 -10.92
N SER A 54 5.44 -28.71 -9.85
CA SER A 54 4.08 -29.25 -9.92
C SER A 54 3.07 -28.18 -10.29
N LEU A 55 3.20 -26.97 -9.73
CA LEU A 55 2.30 -25.86 -10.01
C LEU A 55 2.51 -25.27 -11.41
N GLN A 56 3.76 -25.17 -11.88
CA GLN A 56 4.06 -24.64 -13.22
C GLN A 56 3.47 -25.47 -14.36
N ARG A 57 3.12 -26.73 -14.11
CA ARG A 57 2.47 -27.62 -15.11
C ARG A 57 0.95 -27.50 -15.14
N SER A 58 0.35 -26.77 -14.20
CA SER A 58 -1.11 -26.64 -14.10
C SER A 58 -1.63 -25.59 -15.08
N ILE A 59 -2.68 -25.94 -15.82
CA ILE A 59 -3.38 -25.02 -16.73
C ILE A 59 -4.04 -23.83 -16.01
N HIS A 60 -4.30 -23.97 -14.71
CA HIS A 60 -4.94 -22.93 -13.90
C HIS A 60 -3.94 -21.98 -13.26
N ILE A 61 -2.65 -22.34 -13.23
CA ILE A 61 -1.60 -21.54 -12.61
C ILE A 61 -0.86 -20.78 -13.70
N ARG A 62 -0.87 -19.45 -13.60
CA ARG A 62 -0.16 -18.55 -14.51
C ARG A 62 1.31 -18.42 -14.13
N ARG A 63 1.62 -18.24 -12.84
CA ARG A 63 3.01 -18.07 -12.37
C ARG A 63 3.17 -18.51 -10.93
N VAL A 64 4.36 -18.97 -10.59
CA VAL A 64 4.82 -19.16 -9.22
C VAL A 64 6.10 -18.37 -9.03
N THR A 65 6.14 -17.48 -8.04
CA THR A 65 7.33 -16.66 -7.72
C THR A 65 7.66 -16.71 -6.24
N SER A 66 8.92 -16.48 -5.89
CA SER A 66 9.29 -16.24 -4.50
C SER A 66 8.53 -15.01 -3.98
N ASN A 67 8.01 -15.11 -2.74
CA ASN A 67 7.52 -13.95 -2.00
C ASN A 67 8.75 -13.33 -1.36
N ASN A 68 9.11 -12.13 -1.82
CA ASN A 68 10.29 -11.42 -1.37
C ASN A 68 9.85 -10.32 -0.40
N ARG A 69 10.53 -10.22 0.74
CA ARG A 69 10.25 -9.19 1.74
C ARG A 69 10.85 -7.85 1.31
N PHE A 70 10.05 -6.79 1.34
CA PHE A 70 10.50 -5.43 1.13
C PHE A 70 10.41 -4.62 2.42
N THR A 71 11.39 -3.73 2.62
CA THR A 71 11.42 -2.77 3.72
C THR A 71 11.26 -1.35 3.17
N ALA A 72 10.33 -0.58 3.76
CA ALA A 72 10.23 0.83 3.43
C ALA A 72 11.51 1.56 3.84
N ALA A 73 12.02 2.45 2.99
CA ALA A 73 13.17 3.27 3.34
C ALA A 73 12.78 4.19 4.50
N SER A 74 13.49 4.09 5.63
CA SER A 74 13.32 5.06 6.71
C SER A 74 13.75 6.45 6.22
N PRO A 75 12.93 7.50 6.36
CA PRO A 75 13.43 8.85 6.18
C PRO A 75 14.53 9.07 7.22
N LYS A 76 15.75 9.37 6.77
CA LYS A 76 16.76 9.90 7.68
C LYS A 76 16.15 11.19 8.25
N LYS A 77 15.78 11.17 9.53
CA LYS A 77 15.46 12.39 10.27
C LYS A 77 16.73 13.24 10.31
N GLN A 78 17.00 13.98 9.24
CA GLN A 78 17.87 15.14 9.36
C GLN A 78 17.09 16.11 10.23
N LEU A 79 17.48 16.15 11.50
CA LEU A 79 17.21 17.28 12.37
C LEU A 79 17.83 18.49 11.68
N LEU A 80 17.04 19.17 10.85
CA LEU A 80 17.34 20.54 10.48
C LEU A 80 17.33 21.30 11.79
N THR A 81 18.53 21.67 12.26
CA THR A 81 18.68 22.56 13.39
C THR A 81 17.87 23.80 13.08
N ARG A 82 16.77 23.98 13.81
CA ARG A 82 15.89 25.14 13.69
C ARG A 82 16.69 26.37 14.12
N ARG A 83 17.42 26.99 13.20
CA ARG A 83 17.91 28.35 13.38
C ARG A 83 16.67 29.22 13.57
N ARG A 84 16.46 29.70 14.80
CA ARG A 84 15.49 30.75 15.10
C ARG A 84 15.93 32.00 14.35
N HIS A 85 15.45 32.16 13.12
CA HIS A 85 15.32 33.48 12.52
C HIS A 85 13.93 34.00 12.87
N SER A 86 13.91 34.99 13.74
CA SER A 86 12.80 35.90 14.01
C SER A 86 12.60 36.83 12.81
N GLY A 87 12.08 36.24 11.72
CA GLY A 87 11.63 36.91 10.51
C GLY A 87 10.73 35.92 9.80
N GLY A 88 9.49 36.33 9.51
CA GLY A 88 8.41 35.47 9.01
C GLY A 88 8.92 34.51 7.94
N THR A 89 9.14 33.25 8.33
CA THR A 89 9.56 32.21 7.40
C THR A 89 8.30 31.83 6.65
N GLU A 90 8.06 32.51 5.52
CA GLU A 90 7.09 32.02 4.57
C GLU A 90 7.55 30.62 4.18
N ILE A 91 6.85 29.60 4.68
CA ILE A 91 7.07 28.23 4.25
C ILE A 91 6.78 28.26 2.75
N ARG A 92 7.83 28.21 1.92
CA ARG A 92 7.65 28.09 0.49
C ARG A 92 7.15 26.69 0.22
N HIS A 93 5.83 26.54 0.19
CA HIS A 93 5.17 25.28 -0.13
C HIS A 93 5.67 24.82 -1.51
N VAL A 94 6.02 23.53 -1.62
CA VAL A 94 6.46 22.94 -2.90
C VAL A 94 5.43 23.17 -4.01
N THR A 95 4.15 23.22 -3.64
CA THR A 95 3.03 23.56 -4.53
C THR A 95 3.14 24.98 -5.09
N LYS A 96 3.55 25.97 -4.29
CA LYS A 96 3.83 27.32 -4.78
C LYS A 96 5.06 27.37 -5.69
N LEU A 97 6.10 26.61 -5.38
CA LEU A 97 7.33 26.58 -6.20
C LEU A 97 7.10 25.99 -7.60
N LEU A 98 6.10 25.11 -7.72
CA LEU A 98 5.73 24.46 -8.96
C LEU A 98 4.49 25.10 -9.62
N ASP A 99 4.10 26.30 -9.20
CA ASP A 99 2.96 27.06 -9.74
C ASP A 99 1.62 26.28 -9.76
N ILE A 100 1.41 25.41 -8.78
CA ILE A 100 0.22 24.53 -8.71
C ILE A 100 -1.06 25.34 -8.42
N ASP A 101 -0.91 26.50 -7.79
CA ASP A 101 -2.01 27.46 -7.58
C ASP A 101 -2.69 27.89 -8.88
N LYS A 102 -1.95 27.96 -10.00
CA LYS A 102 -2.54 28.24 -11.32
C LYS A 102 -3.53 27.14 -11.72
N LEU A 103 -3.18 25.87 -11.52
CA LEU A 103 -4.07 24.74 -11.80
C LEU A 103 -5.30 24.75 -10.90
N TRP A 104 -5.13 25.07 -9.62
CA TRP A 104 -6.24 25.22 -8.69
C TRP A 104 -7.20 26.35 -9.08
N ASN A 105 -6.66 27.49 -9.52
CA ASN A 105 -7.46 28.63 -10.00
C ASN A 105 -8.24 28.31 -11.29
N MET A 106 -7.72 27.39 -12.10
CA MET A 106 -8.43 26.84 -13.27
C MET A 106 -9.46 25.77 -12.87
N GLY A 107 -9.58 25.44 -11.58
CA GLY A 107 -10.52 24.45 -11.05
C GLY A 107 -9.97 23.04 -10.92
N TYR A 108 -8.75 22.75 -11.40
CA TYR A 108 -8.14 21.43 -11.33
C TYR A 108 -7.56 21.15 -9.94
N ARG A 109 -8.31 20.43 -9.10
CA ARG A 109 -7.88 20.06 -7.74
C ARG A 109 -7.91 18.55 -7.50
N GLY A 110 -8.09 17.75 -8.56
CA GLY A 110 -8.16 16.28 -8.48
C GLY A 110 -9.57 15.70 -8.35
N GLN A 111 -10.61 16.50 -8.60
CA GLN A 111 -11.99 16.05 -8.56
C GLN A 111 -12.19 14.84 -9.48
N GLY A 112 -12.83 13.78 -8.97
CA GLY A 112 -13.08 12.55 -9.71
C GLY A 112 -11.87 11.61 -9.87
N VAL A 113 -10.67 12.05 -9.48
CA VAL A 113 -9.46 11.21 -9.48
C VAL A 113 -9.43 10.37 -8.20
N LYS A 114 -9.16 9.08 -8.36
CA LYS A 114 -8.95 8.13 -7.26
C LYS A 114 -7.46 7.82 -7.16
N VAL A 115 -6.90 7.96 -5.96
CA VAL A 115 -5.49 7.66 -5.68
C VAL A 115 -5.41 6.65 -4.56
N ALA A 116 -4.73 5.52 -4.83
CA ALA A 116 -4.44 4.50 -3.84
C ALA A 116 -3.01 4.66 -3.32
N VAL A 117 -2.85 4.70 -2.00
CA VAL A 117 -1.57 4.81 -1.31
C VAL A 117 -1.30 3.51 -0.55
N PHE A 118 -0.27 2.78 -0.97
CA PHE A 118 0.19 1.55 -0.33
C PHE A 118 1.42 1.85 0.53
N ASP A 119 1.21 2.08 1.83
CA ASP A 119 2.26 2.61 2.72
C ASP A 119 2.09 2.14 4.18
N THR A 120 2.55 2.91 5.19
CA THR A 120 2.50 2.56 6.62
C THR A 120 1.14 2.78 7.27
N GLY A 121 0.17 3.33 6.54
CA GLY A 121 -1.19 3.64 6.98
C GLY A 121 -1.54 5.12 6.84
N LEU A 122 -2.64 5.53 7.48
CA LEU A 122 -3.02 6.94 7.59
C LEU A 122 -3.53 7.24 9.00
N GLY A 123 -3.01 8.30 9.61
CA GLY A 123 -3.38 8.74 10.96
C GLY A 123 -4.89 8.91 11.11
N GLU A 124 -5.48 8.25 12.11
CA GLU A 124 -6.92 8.01 12.11
C GLU A 124 -7.80 9.26 12.14
N HIS A 125 -7.38 10.26 12.90
CA HIS A 125 -8.11 11.50 13.13
C HIS A 125 -7.38 12.72 12.56
N HIS A 126 -6.66 12.55 11.46
CA HIS A 126 -5.86 13.64 10.90
C HIS A 126 -6.77 14.70 10.23
N PRO A 127 -6.81 15.97 10.71
CA PRO A 127 -7.83 16.96 10.32
C PRO A 127 -7.70 17.46 8.89
N HIS A 128 -6.62 17.10 8.19
CA HIS A 128 -6.30 17.66 6.88
C HIS A 128 -6.90 16.88 5.71
N PHE A 129 -7.56 15.75 5.94
CA PHE A 129 -8.14 14.93 4.87
C PHE A 129 -9.66 15.01 4.88
N ARG A 130 -10.26 15.35 3.73
CA ARG A 130 -11.72 15.43 3.56
C ARG A 130 -12.32 14.25 2.80
N GLN A 131 -11.53 13.55 1.97
CA GLN A 131 -12.00 12.50 1.08
C GLN A 131 -11.21 11.20 1.21
N ILE A 132 -11.20 10.63 2.42
CA ILE A 132 -10.72 9.26 2.62
C ILE A 132 -11.90 8.34 2.31
N VAL A 133 -11.81 7.60 1.20
CA VAL A 133 -12.88 6.67 0.78
C VAL A 133 -12.69 5.32 1.45
N GLU A 134 -11.44 4.86 1.54
CA GLU A 134 -11.11 3.58 2.16
C GLU A 134 -9.82 3.72 2.96
N ARG A 135 -9.79 3.03 4.10
CA ARG A 135 -8.59 2.84 4.91
C ARG A 135 -8.58 1.42 5.47
N THR A 136 -7.73 0.55 4.94
CA THR A 136 -7.67 -0.87 5.33
C THR A 136 -6.26 -1.32 5.67
N ASP A 137 -6.17 -2.24 6.63
CA ASP A 137 -4.93 -2.87 7.04
C ASP A 137 -4.74 -4.20 6.29
N TRP A 138 -3.61 -4.31 5.60
CA TRP A 138 -3.17 -5.51 4.90
C TRP A 138 -1.94 -6.12 5.57
N THR A 139 -1.69 -5.74 6.83
CA THR A 139 -0.72 -6.34 7.72
C THR A 139 -1.40 -7.19 8.80
N ASN A 140 -0.63 -7.73 9.72
CA ASN A 140 -1.13 -8.46 10.89
C ASN A 140 -1.32 -7.57 12.13
N GLU A 141 -1.22 -6.24 12.00
CA GLU A 141 -1.33 -5.31 13.13
C GLU A 141 -2.79 -5.02 13.53
N GLN A 142 -3.78 -5.41 12.72
CA GLN A 142 -5.22 -5.22 12.94
C GLN A 142 -5.59 -3.75 13.14
N THR A 143 -4.83 -2.83 12.55
CA THR A 143 -5.09 -1.39 12.60
C THR A 143 -4.55 -0.72 11.36
N ALA A 144 -5.35 0.16 10.76
CA ALA A 144 -4.92 0.94 9.60
C ALA A 144 -4.31 2.31 10.00
N ASP A 145 -4.18 2.57 11.30
CA ASP A 145 -3.55 3.77 11.83
C ASP A 145 -2.04 3.80 11.53
N ASP A 146 -1.54 4.99 11.25
CA ASP A 146 -0.15 5.18 10.86
C ASP A 146 0.75 5.42 12.07
N GLY A 147 1.26 4.32 12.65
CA GLY A 147 2.21 4.40 13.75
C GLY A 147 3.60 4.95 13.39
N LEU A 148 3.91 5.17 12.11
CA LEU A 148 5.23 5.64 11.63
C LEU A 148 5.19 7.05 11.05
N GLY A 149 4.06 7.46 10.48
CA GLY A 149 3.82 8.78 9.90
C GLY A 149 4.20 8.92 8.42
N HIS A 150 4.82 7.90 7.80
CA HIS A 150 5.27 8.00 6.40
C HIS A 150 4.08 8.01 5.43
N GLY A 151 3.15 7.07 5.57
CA GLY A 151 1.94 7.03 4.75
C GLY A 151 1.07 8.28 4.93
N THR A 152 0.96 8.81 6.15
CA THR A 152 0.27 10.07 6.44
C THR A 152 0.93 11.25 5.75
N PHE A 153 2.26 11.30 5.75
CA PHE A 153 3.01 12.33 5.03
C PHE A 153 2.81 12.24 3.51
N VAL A 154 2.92 11.04 2.94
CA VAL A 154 2.70 10.81 1.50
C VAL A 154 1.28 11.17 1.09
N ALA A 155 0.27 10.71 1.84
CA ALA A 155 -1.12 11.07 1.61
C ALA A 155 -1.33 12.59 1.70
N GLY A 156 -0.67 13.25 2.66
CA GLY A 156 -0.73 14.70 2.84
C GLY A 156 -0.19 15.48 1.65
N LEU A 157 0.93 15.04 1.06
CA LEU A 157 1.46 15.63 -0.17
C LEU A 157 0.45 15.54 -1.31
N ILE A 158 -0.28 14.44 -1.40
CA ILE A 158 -1.25 14.21 -2.47
C ILE A 158 -2.51 15.05 -2.25
N ALA A 159 -3.19 14.91 -1.11
CA ALA A 159 -4.57 15.39 -0.94
C ALA A 159 -4.85 16.01 0.44
N SER A 160 -3.84 16.57 1.10
CA SER A 160 -4.11 17.49 2.20
C SER A 160 -5.02 18.64 1.72
N SER A 161 -5.97 19.01 2.56
CA SER A 161 -6.98 20.06 2.32
C SER A 161 -6.96 21.13 3.43
N ASP A 162 -5.83 21.19 4.15
CA ASP A 162 -5.51 22.28 5.06
C ASP A 162 -5.11 23.51 4.25
N GLN A 163 -5.75 24.64 4.50
CA GLN A 163 -5.46 25.92 3.82
C GLN A 163 -3.99 26.34 3.99
N LYS A 164 -3.34 25.92 5.08
CA LYS A 164 -1.92 26.19 5.30
C LYS A 164 -1.02 25.22 4.56
N CYS A 165 -1.49 24.08 4.10
CA CYS A 165 -0.68 23.05 3.45
C CYS A 165 -1.54 22.17 2.53
N ASP A 166 -2.09 22.76 1.47
CA ASP A 166 -2.84 22.00 0.46
C ASP A 166 -1.87 21.05 -0.27
N GLY A 167 -2.31 19.80 -0.45
CA GLY A 167 -1.63 18.82 -1.30
C GLY A 167 -1.80 19.18 -2.78
N PHE A 168 -1.15 18.45 -3.68
CA PHE A 168 -1.25 18.72 -5.12
C PHE A 168 -2.68 18.59 -5.67
N ALA A 169 -3.43 17.62 -5.16
CA ALA A 169 -4.79 17.28 -5.54
C ALA A 169 -5.72 17.20 -4.30
N PRO A 170 -6.05 18.33 -3.64
CA PRO A 170 -6.83 18.35 -2.39
C PRO A 170 -8.25 17.78 -2.49
N ALA A 171 -8.78 17.63 -3.71
CA ALA A 171 -10.12 17.11 -3.97
C ALA A 171 -10.11 15.69 -4.57
N ALA A 172 -8.96 15.01 -4.59
CA ALA A 172 -8.87 13.61 -4.97
C ALA A 172 -9.44 12.69 -3.88
N SER A 173 -10.04 11.59 -4.32
CA SER A 173 -10.47 10.51 -3.43
C SER A 173 -9.30 9.62 -3.08
N ILE A 174 -8.96 9.53 -1.79
CA ILE A 174 -7.83 8.74 -1.30
C ILE A 174 -8.29 7.40 -0.74
N TYR A 175 -7.59 6.35 -1.17
CA TYR A 175 -7.69 5.00 -0.66
C TYR A 175 -6.34 4.68 0.00
N VAL A 176 -6.33 4.32 1.27
CA VAL A 176 -5.09 3.98 1.98
C VAL A 176 -5.07 2.52 2.36
N TYR A 177 -4.04 1.85 1.89
CA TYR A 177 -3.77 0.45 2.15
C TYR A 177 -2.48 0.37 2.96
N LYS A 178 -2.61 0.04 4.25
CA LYS A 178 -1.44 -0.19 5.07
C LYS A 178 -0.83 -1.53 4.71
N VAL A 179 0.38 -1.52 4.18
CA VAL A 179 1.13 -2.71 3.77
C VAL A 179 2.46 -2.86 4.50
N PHE A 180 2.89 -1.83 5.24
CA PHE A 180 4.05 -1.88 6.11
C PHE A 180 3.65 -1.84 7.59
N THR A 181 4.19 -2.78 8.37
CA THR A 181 4.08 -2.81 9.83
C THR A 181 4.89 -1.67 10.48
N LYS A 182 4.74 -1.46 11.79
CA LYS A 182 5.61 -0.54 12.57
C LYS A 182 7.09 -0.94 12.52
N LYS A 183 7.39 -2.21 12.22
CA LYS A 183 8.76 -2.70 11.98
C LYS A 183 9.24 -2.43 10.55
N GLN A 184 8.47 -1.68 9.75
CA GLN A 184 8.72 -1.36 8.33
C GLN A 184 8.83 -2.58 7.43
N VAL A 185 8.24 -3.69 7.85
CA VAL A 185 8.20 -4.93 7.09
C VAL A 185 6.87 -4.99 6.34
N SER A 186 6.95 -5.24 5.04
CA SER A 186 5.81 -5.69 4.22
C SER A 186 5.97 -7.16 3.83
N PHE A 187 4.83 -7.82 3.62
CA PHE A 187 4.75 -9.18 3.08
C PHE A 187 3.95 -9.09 1.78
N PHE A 188 4.53 -9.54 0.66
CA PHE A 188 3.85 -9.67 -0.62
C PHE A 188 4.23 -11.01 -1.26
#